data_AF-A0A915Y4T3-F1
#
_entry.id   AF-A0A915Y4T3-F1
#
_cell.length_a   1.000
_cell.length_b   1.000
_cell.length_c   1.000
_cell.angle_alpha   90.00
_cell.angle_beta   90.00
_cell.angle_gamma   90.00
#
_symmetry.space_group_name_H-M   'P 1'
#
loop_
_entity.id
_entity.type
_entity.pdbx_description
1 polymer ?
#
loop_
_entity_poly.entity_id
_entity_poly.type
_entity_poly.pdbx_seq_one_letter_code
_entity_poly.pdbx_strand_id
1 'polypeptide(L)'
;MPKPLSQPQHSLRDWLATAPQGFLHSPRFSSRREQQVAIAACVLWFWAQLLYLRYLSATPWPWLESLLESTAVVMIGGFPVLWWASDQRDCAKLAQRWQGRLLLSLGLYMAIGLALPEASRFPWHRVLTNLIFADQGGLNLLIFLGGVGAMVRVPFLLRQNTTPPPLLWAWIGGATLYLLLSHSGLVSPAFPKGYSEGFLLAPLYLLLCAWGDWQRRHPPPTSATGLGWQEMPFIALSLFSLYWFSTPYFRFGPFVALQLFILVIILGKGLGRSHFGYSFEPRWRDARLLAALFLVASAILVPLGTLLGFLPLAKFNLTPSPLAVFVYVTLFAMRVGIFEEVIFRSGLMILVRDLLRHYGGDRWRPGVIAWGAILSCSLLFGVLHVGNEPSADMQLPLMAYRGVYILMASLASIFYCLAFACTQRLWVGVLLHGLVDAIAVVFFGAALVAPF
;
A
#
# COMPACT_ATOMS: atom_id res chain seq x y z
N MET A 1 9.98 53.47 26.11
CA MET A 1 10.35 52.09 25.71
C MET A 1 9.09 51.36 25.27
N PRO A 2 8.99 50.89 24.02
CA PRO A 2 7.84 50.08 23.61
C PRO A 2 7.91 48.71 24.29
N LYS A 3 6.76 48.25 24.81
CA LYS A 3 6.59 46.90 25.38
C LYS A 3 6.93 45.85 24.30
N PRO A 4 7.64 44.76 24.64
CA PRO A 4 7.81 43.66 23.72
C PRO A 4 6.44 43.06 23.41
N LEU A 5 6.09 43.01 22.12
CA LEU A 5 4.98 42.23 21.60
C LEU A 5 5.13 40.79 22.13
N SER A 6 4.23 40.41 23.03
CA SER A 6 4.08 39.04 23.48
C SER A 6 3.89 38.15 22.24
N GLN A 7 4.83 37.24 22.00
CA GLN A 7 4.64 36.18 21.02
C GLN A 7 3.30 35.49 21.34
N PRO A 8 2.41 35.30 20.36
CA PRO A 8 1.17 34.58 20.62
C PRO A 8 1.56 33.18 21.11
N GLN A 9 1.15 32.86 22.34
CA GLN A 9 1.13 31.49 22.82
C GLN A 9 0.16 30.74 21.90
N HIS A 10 0.68 30.10 20.84
CA HIS A 10 -0.11 29.23 20.01
C HIS A 10 -0.62 28.09 20.90
N SER A 11 -1.90 28.16 21.27
CA SER A 11 -2.52 27.10 22.07
C SER A 11 -2.57 25.81 21.24
N LEU A 12 -2.52 24.65 21.90
CA LEU A 12 -2.67 23.35 21.24
C LEU A 12 -3.94 23.31 20.36
N ARG A 13 -5.01 23.96 20.81
CA ARG A 13 -6.27 24.12 20.08
C ARG A 13 -6.09 24.87 18.76
N ASP A 14 -5.34 25.98 18.77
CA ASP A 14 -5.09 26.76 17.56
C ASP A 14 -4.20 25.99 16.58
N TRP A 15 -3.22 25.25 17.10
CA TRP A 15 -2.38 24.38 16.28
C TRP A 15 -3.20 23.25 15.63
N LEU A 16 -4.05 22.55 16.38
CA LEU A 16 -4.93 21.50 15.85
C LEU A 16 -5.96 22.02 14.84
N ALA A 17 -6.37 23.28 14.97
CA ALA A 17 -7.28 23.91 14.02
C ALA A 17 -6.59 24.30 12.70
N THR A 18 -5.32 24.73 12.75
CA THR A 18 -4.64 25.39 11.62
C THR A 18 -3.59 24.52 10.93
N ALA A 19 -2.80 23.73 11.67
CA ALA A 19 -1.72 22.92 11.10
C ALA A 19 -2.20 21.88 10.07
N PRO A 20 -3.34 21.17 10.28
CA PRO A 20 -3.88 20.26 9.29
C PRO A 20 -4.40 20.96 8.03
N GLN A 21 -4.57 22.29 8.00
CA GLN A 21 -4.99 22.97 6.78
C GLN A 21 -3.87 23.02 5.74
N GLY A 22 -2.63 22.69 6.10
CA GLY A 22 -1.50 22.60 5.16
C GLY A 22 -1.78 21.71 3.95
N PHE A 23 -2.51 20.60 4.12
CA PHE A 23 -2.80 19.68 3.01
C PHE A 23 -3.82 20.18 1.97
N LEU A 24 -4.40 21.34 2.22
CA LEU A 24 -5.29 22.04 1.31
C LEU A 24 -4.53 22.74 0.16
N HIS A 25 -3.23 22.96 0.31
CA HIS A 25 -2.40 23.66 -0.68
C HIS A 25 -1.55 22.69 -1.49
N SER A 26 -1.08 23.10 -2.68
CA SER A 26 -0.15 22.28 -3.47
C SER A 26 1.29 22.45 -2.95
N PRO A 27 1.96 21.37 -2.51
CA PRO A 27 3.34 21.42 -2.08
C PRO A 27 4.30 21.57 -3.26
N ARG A 28 5.49 22.14 -2.98
CA ARG A 28 6.63 22.20 -3.91
C ARG A 28 7.67 21.15 -3.51
N PHE A 29 8.08 20.32 -4.47
CA PHE A 29 9.02 19.23 -4.26
C PHE A 29 10.32 19.42 -5.05
N SER A 30 11.40 18.79 -4.57
CA SER A 30 12.74 18.81 -5.20
C SER A 30 13.13 17.36 -5.56
N SER A 31 13.26 17.06 -6.84
CA SER A 31 13.40 15.68 -7.36
C SER A 31 14.74 14.99 -7.00
N ARG A 32 15.86 15.71 -6.92
CA ARG A 32 17.19 15.08 -6.79
C ARG A 32 17.45 14.43 -5.42
N ARG A 33 17.01 15.06 -4.32
CA ARG A 33 17.18 14.52 -2.95
C ARG A 33 16.25 13.35 -2.68
N GLU A 34 15.05 13.38 -3.23
CA GLU A 34 14.07 12.30 -3.09
C GLU A 34 14.59 11.00 -3.68
N GLN A 35 15.26 11.06 -4.84
CA GLN A 35 15.83 9.87 -5.47
C GLN A 35 16.93 9.24 -4.60
N GLN A 36 17.79 10.05 -3.97
CA GLN A 36 18.83 9.55 -3.06
C GLN A 36 18.23 8.86 -1.83
N VAL A 37 17.18 9.45 -1.26
CA VAL A 37 16.50 8.88 -0.08
C VAL A 37 15.78 7.59 -0.46
N ALA A 38 15.12 7.56 -1.63
CA ALA A 38 14.49 6.35 -2.13
C ALA A 38 15.51 5.21 -2.31
N ILE A 39 16.70 5.50 -2.85
CA ILE A 39 17.80 4.53 -2.96
C ILE A 39 18.21 4.01 -1.59
N ALA A 40 18.42 4.91 -0.63
CA ALA A 40 18.78 4.52 0.73
C ALA A 40 17.68 3.65 1.39
N ALA A 41 16.41 4.02 1.22
CA ALA A 41 15.27 3.25 1.72
C ALA A 41 15.20 1.85 1.11
N CYS A 42 15.41 1.70 -0.20
CA CYS A 42 15.47 0.38 -0.85
C CYS A 42 16.63 -0.48 -0.34
N VAL A 43 17.80 0.13 -0.10
CA VAL A 43 18.95 -0.58 0.48
C VAL A 43 18.64 -1.04 1.90
N LEU A 44 18.07 -0.16 2.74
CA LEU A 44 17.66 -0.50 4.11
C LEU A 44 16.61 -1.61 4.13
N TRP A 45 15.63 -1.54 3.23
CA TRP A 45 14.61 -2.56 3.10
C TRP A 45 15.19 -3.91 2.68
N PHE A 46 16.07 -3.93 1.67
CA PHE A 46 16.79 -5.14 1.26
C PHE A 46 17.52 -5.76 2.46
N TRP A 47 18.28 -4.96 3.21
CA TRP A 47 19.01 -5.42 4.37
C TRP A 47 18.09 -5.95 5.47
N ALA A 48 17.00 -5.24 5.79
CA ALA A 48 16.06 -5.69 6.81
C ALA A 48 15.36 -7.01 6.41
N GLN A 49 15.00 -7.17 5.13
CA GLN A 49 14.37 -8.39 4.61
C GLN A 49 15.35 -9.58 4.67
N LEU A 50 16.62 -9.33 4.31
CA LEU A 50 17.68 -10.34 4.37
C LEU A 50 17.96 -10.76 5.81
N LEU A 51 18.13 -9.79 6.71
CA LEU A 51 18.40 -10.04 8.13
C LEU A 51 17.23 -10.78 8.78
N TYR A 52 16.00 -10.41 8.44
CA TYR A 52 14.82 -11.13 8.92
C TYR A 52 14.84 -12.60 8.50
N LEU A 53 14.94 -12.85 7.19
CA LEU A 53 14.90 -14.21 6.64
C LEU A 53 16.04 -15.08 7.14
N ARG A 54 17.21 -14.48 7.38
CA ARG A 54 18.41 -15.22 7.75
C ARG A 54 18.56 -15.43 9.26
N TYR A 55 18.04 -14.53 10.10
CA TYR A 55 18.36 -14.54 11.53
C TYR A 55 17.15 -14.44 12.46
N LEU A 56 16.04 -13.83 12.03
CA LEU A 56 14.91 -13.56 12.92
C LEU A 56 13.65 -14.36 12.60
N SER A 57 13.55 -14.95 11.39
CA SER A 57 12.44 -15.84 11.07
C SER A 57 12.49 -17.08 11.96
N ALA A 58 11.31 -17.59 12.34
CA ALA A 58 11.20 -18.82 13.14
C ALA A 58 11.90 -20.02 12.50
N THR A 59 11.96 -20.03 11.16
CA THR A 59 12.78 -20.95 10.38
C THR A 59 13.73 -20.14 9.49
N PRO A 60 15.00 -19.95 9.89
CA PRO A 60 15.99 -19.23 9.09
C PRO A 60 16.17 -19.86 7.71
N TRP A 61 16.23 -19.01 6.68
CA TRP A 61 16.43 -19.43 5.29
C TRP A 61 17.94 -19.55 4.99
N PRO A 62 18.33 -20.38 4.02
CA PRO A 62 19.70 -20.38 3.54
C PRO A 62 20.04 -19.07 2.82
N TRP A 63 21.33 -18.81 2.67
CA TRP A 63 21.83 -17.51 2.23
C TRP A 63 21.36 -17.12 0.82
N LEU A 64 21.38 -18.06 -0.13
CA LEU A 64 21.02 -17.80 -1.53
C LEU A 64 19.53 -17.50 -1.70
N GLU A 65 18.67 -18.25 -1.02
CA GLU A 65 17.22 -18.07 -1.02
C GLU A 65 16.84 -16.75 -0.35
N SER A 66 17.48 -16.43 0.78
CA SER A 66 17.30 -15.15 1.47
C SER A 66 17.70 -13.97 0.58
N LEU A 67 18.82 -14.11 -0.14
CA LEU A 67 19.32 -13.11 -1.08
C LEU A 67 18.38 -12.92 -2.27
N LEU A 68 17.93 -14.01 -2.89
CA LEU A 68 17.01 -13.97 -4.02
C LEU A 68 15.68 -13.34 -3.63
N GLU A 69 15.11 -13.76 -2.50
CA GLU A 69 13.84 -13.22 -2.00
C GLU A 69 13.94 -11.72 -1.70
N SER A 70 14.97 -11.31 -0.97
CA SER A 70 15.18 -9.90 -0.62
C SER A 70 15.41 -9.04 -1.86
N THR A 71 16.15 -9.58 -2.84
CA THR A 71 16.36 -8.92 -4.12
C THR A 71 15.05 -8.77 -4.89
N ALA A 72 14.24 -9.82 -4.99
CA ALA A 72 12.96 -9.78 -5.70
C ALA A 72 11.98 -8.81 -5.04
N VAL A 73 11.89 -8.84 -3.71
CA VAL A 73 11.06 -7.92 -2.93
C VAL A 73 11.40 -6.45 -3.24
N VAL A 74 12.69 -6.10 -3.30
CA VAL A 74 13.10 -4.71 -3.57
C VAL A 74 13.11 -4.37 -5.06
N MET A 75 13.54 -5.27 -5.94
CA MET A 75 13.65 -5.01 -7.39
C MET A 75 12.30 -5.08 -8.11
N ILE A 76 11.37 -5.89 -7.63
CA ILE A 76 10.01 -6.00 -8.20
C ILE A 76 9.04 -5.13 -7.40
N GLY A 77 9.15 -5.14 -6.06
CA GLY A 77 8.25 -4.41 -5.17
C GLY A 77 8.69 -3.00 -4.77
N GLY A 78 10.00 -2.74 -4.63
CA GLY A 78 10.57 -1.47 -4.16
C GLY A 78 11.11 -0.50 -5.22
N PHE A 79 11.27 -1.00 -6.43
CA PHE A 79 11.46 -0.21 -7.65
C PHE A 79 10.55 1.03 -7.85
N PRO A 80 9.32 1.05 -7.31
CA PRO A 80 8.43 2.20 -7.39
C PRO A 80 8.89 3.36 -6.54
N VAL A 81 9.46 3.12 -5.36
CA VAL A 81 9.98 4.19 -4.49
C VAL A 81 11.09 4.96 -5.21
N LEU A 82 11.92 4.26 -5.96
CA LEU A 82 12.98 4.82 -6.81
C LEU A 82 12.43 5.59 -8.01
N TRP A 83 11.34 5.11 -8.60
CA TRP A 83 10.74 5.69 -9.80
C TRP A 83 9.74 6.82 -9.52
N TRP A 84 8.99 6.77 -8.43
CA TRP A 84 8.11 7.85 -7.95
C TRP A 84 8.90 9.11 -7.62
N ALA A 85 10.16 8.95 -7.21
CA ALA A 85 11.07 10.06 -6.97
C ALA A 85 11.64 10.69 -8.26
N SER A 86 11.45 10.07 -9.44
CA SER A 86 11.99 10.57 -10.71
C SER A 86 11.10 11.62 -11.37
N ASP A 87 11.71 12.63 -12.00
CA ASP A 87 11.02 13.72 -12.72
C ASP A 87 10.66 13.32 -14.16
N GLN A 88 10.03 12.15 -14.35
CA GLN A 88 9.62 11.71 -15.69
C GLN A 88 8.24 12.26 -16.06
N ARG A 89 8.19 12.99 -17.19
CA ARG A 89 6.99 13.68 -17.68
C ARG A 89 6.06 12.81 -18.54
N ASP A 90 6.53 11.66 -19.04
CA ASP A 90 5.76 10.79 -19.95
C ASP A 90 5.31 9.49 -19.27
N CYS A 91 4.09 9.53 -18.71
CA CYS A 91 3.49 8.40 -17.99
C CYS A 91 3.27 7.16 -18.89
N ALA A 92 3.02 7.35 -20.18
CA ALA A 92 2.74 6.23 -21.09
C ALA A 92 4.00 5.41 -21.37
N LYS A 93 5.13 6.09 -21.65
CA LYS A 93 6.43 5.41 -21.79
C LYS A 93 6.89 4.77 -20.50
N LEU A 94 6.63 5.41 -19.36
CA LEU A 94 6.94 4.86 -18.04
C LEU A 94 6.16 3.56 -17.80
N ALA A 95 4.85 3.57 -18.03
CA ALA A 95 3.99 2.40 -17.88
C ALA A 95 4.43 1.21 -18.77
N GLN A 96 4.78 1.47 -20.02
CA GLN A 96 5.24 0.43 -20.94
C GLN A 96 6.57 -0.20 -20.49
N ARG A 97 7.55 0.63 -20.09
CA ARG A 97 8.84 0.15 -19.59
C ARG A 97 8.68 -0.64 -18.30
N TRP A 98 7.79 -0.18 -17.42
CA TRP A 98 7.47 -0.86 -16.18
C TRP A 98 6.89 -2.25 -16.42
N GLN A 99 5.87 -2.36 -17.29
CA GLN A 99 5.23 -3.64 -17.65
C GLN A 99 6.26 -4.66 -18.14
N GLY A 100 7.12 -4.27 -19.08
CA GLY A 100 8.15 -5.16 -19.61
C GLY A 100 9.16 -5.60 -18.55
N ARG A 101 9.61 -4.68 -17.69
CA ARG A 101 10.54 -4.98 -16.59
C ARG A 101 9.91 -5.90 -15.54
N LEU A 102 8.64 -5.69 -15.20
CA LEU A 102 7.90 -6.53 -14.27
C LEU A 102 7.85 -7.98 -14.77
N LEU A 103 7.42 -8.19 -16.02
CA LEU A 103 7.33 -9.52 -16.61
C LEU A 103 8.70 -10.21 -16.69
N LEU A 104 9.73 -9.48 -17.12
CA LEU A 104 11.10 -10.02 -17.18
C LEU A 104 11.62 -10.39 -15.77
N SER A 105 11.47 -9.49 -14.80
CA SER A 105 11.98 -9.70 -13.44
C SER A 105 11.25 -10.85 -12.75
N LEU A 106 9.93 -10.94 -12.93
CA LEU A 106 9.12 -12.05 -12.43
C LEU A 106 9.53 -13.37 -13.07
N GLY A 107 9.73 -13.40 -14.40
CA GLY A 107 10.23 -14.57 -15.12
C GLY A 107 11.59 -15.04 -14.62
N LEU A 108 12.55 -14.12 -14.47
CA LEU A 108 13.89 -14.43 -13.95
C LEU A 108 13.84 -14.91 -12.50
N TYR A 109 13.05 -14.26 -11.65
CA TYR A 109 12.90 -14.65 -10.25
C TYR A 109 12.35 -16.08 -10.12
N MET A 110 11.32 -16.43 -10.89
CA MET A 110 10.79 -17.80 -10.92
C MET A 110 11.83 -18.80 -11.44
N ALA A 111 12.50 -18.49 -12.55
CA ALA A 111 13.50 -19.38 -13.15
C ALA A 111 14.68 -19.65 -12.21
N ILE A 112 15.22 -18.62 -11.57
CA ILE A 112 16.33 -18.76 -10.61
C ILE A 112 15.83 -19.49 -9.35
N GLY A 113 14.67 -19.13 -8.82
CA GLY A 113 14.11 -19.73 -7.60
C GLY A 113 13.85 -21.23 -7.75
N LEU A 114 13.39 -21.68 -8.92
CA LEU A 114 13.20 -23.10 -9.24
C LEU A 114 14.52 -23.88 -9.36
N ALA A 115 15.63 -23.21 -9.68
CA ALA A 115 16.95 -23.82 -9.78
C ALA A 115 17.67 -23.93 -8.42
N LEU A 116 17.13 -23.33 -7.35
CA LEU A 116 17.75 -23.36 -6.02
C LEU A 116 17.44 -24.65 -5.26
N PRO A 117 18.37 -25.14 -4.41
CA PRO A 117 18.20 -26.39 -3.66
C PRO A 117 17.00 -26.38 -2.71
N GLU A 118 16.70 -25.26 -2.06
CA GLU A 118 15.54 -25.13 -1.16
C GLU A 118 14.38 -24.34 -1.79
N ALA A 119 14.07 -24.60 -3.07
CA ALA A 119 12.99 -23.92 -3.78
C ALA A 119 11.63 -23.98 -3.04
N SER A 120 11.37 -25.00 -2.23
CA SER A 120 10.17 -25.14 -1.40
C SER A 120 10.00 -24.06 -0.33
N ARG A 121 11.05 -23.30 0.01
CA ARG A 121 10.98 -22.16 0.94
C ARG A 121 10.18 -20.99 0.38
N PHE A 122 10.18 -20.81 -0.94
CA PHE A 122 9.44 -19.75 -1.57
C PHE A 122 7.93 -20.01 -1.45
N PRO A 123 7.14 -19.10 -0.87
CA PRO A 123 5.70 -19.33 -0.66
C PRO A 123 4.94 -19.64 -1.96
N TRP A 124 5.36 -18.99 -3.06
CA TRP A 124 4.79 -19.22 -4.37
C TRP A 124 5.25 -20.54 -5.01
N HIS A 125 6.36 -21.17 -4.59
CA HIS A 125 6.89 -22.35 -5.26
C HIS A 125 5.90 -23.51 -5.25
N ARG A 126 5.30 -23.84 -4.10
CA ARG A 126 4.31 -24.93 -4.04
C ARG A 126 3.09 -24.62 -4.93
N VAL A 127 2.63 -23.38 -4.92
CA VAL A 127 1.47 -22.95 -5.72
C VAL A 127 1.80 -22.99 -7.20
N LEU A 128 2.92 -22.39 -7.62
CA LEU A 128 3.35 -22.36 -9.01
C LEU A 128 3.79 -23.73 -9.53
N THR A 129 4.43 -24.58 -8.74
CA THR A 129 4.78 -25.94 -9.17
C THR A 129 3.52 -26.75 -9.45
N ASN A 130 2.49 -26.60 -8.62
CA ASN A 130 1.21 -27.26 -8.85
C ASN A 130 0.38 -26.57 -9.96
N LEU A 131 0.52 -25.26 -10.17
CA LEU A 131 -0.26 -24.47 -11.14
C LEU A 131 0.34 -24.46 -12.54
N ILE A 132 1.67 -24.41 -12.60
CA ILE A 132 2.44 -24.26 -13.81
C ILE A 132 2.94 -25.63 -14.26
N PHE A 133 3.60 -26.38 -13.39
CA PHE A 133 4.38 -27.56 -13.78
C PHE A 133 3.64 -28.90 -13.62
N ALA A 134 2.48 -28.95 -12.98
CA ALA A 134 1.60 -30.11 -13.04
C ALA A 134 0.91 -30.12 -14.41
N ASP A 135 1.32 -31.05 -15.28
CA ASP A 135 0.80 -31.28 -16.62
C ASP A 135 0.87 -30.08 -17.58
N GLN A 136 1.81 -30.14 -18.54
CA GLN A 136 2.05 -29.10 -19.56
C GLN A 136 2.66 -27.78 -19.05
N GLY A 137 3.72 -27.91 -18.23
CA GLY A 137 4.62 -26.84 -17.72
C GLY A 137 4.69 -25.53 -18.52
N GLY A 138 5.05 -25.64 -19.79
CA GLY A 138 5.26 -24.47 -20.65
C GLY A 138 3.97 -23.68 -20.95
N LEU A 139 2.84 -24.36 -21.18
CA LEU A 139 1.58 -23.72 -21.52
C LEU A 139 1.03 -22.93 -20.33
N ASN A 140 1.04 -23.54 -19.14
CA ASN A 140 0.53 -22.90 -17.93
C ASN A 140 1.40 -21.69 -17.50
N LEU A 141 2.71 -21.75 -17.74
CA LEU A 141 3.62 -20.61 -17.52
C LEU A 141 3.26 -19.45 -18.45
N LEU A 142 2.99 -19.74 -19.73
CA LEU A 142 2.57 -18.74 -20.70
C LEU A 142 1.21 -18.14 -20.35
N ILE A 143 0.25 -18.95 -19.89
CA ILE A 143 -1.07 -18.48 -19.42
C ILE A 143 -0.90 -17.59 -18.19
N PHE A 144 -0.06 -17.97 -17.23
CA PHE A 144 0.24 -17.17 -16.05
C PHE A 144 0.87 -15.82 -16.41
N LEU A 145 1.95 -15.82 -17.19
CA LEU A 145 2.65 -14.58 -17.59
C LEU A 145 1.77 -13.71 -18.49
N GLY A 146 1.01 -14.31 -19.41
CA GLY A 146 0.05 -13.62 -20.25
C GLY A 146 -1.09 -12.99 -19.44
N GLY A 147 -1.60 -13.71 -18.45
CA GLY A 147 -2.61 -13.24 -17.52
C GLY A 147 -2.13 -12.07 -16.66
N VAL A 148 -0.93 -12.18 -16.08
CA VAL A 148 -0.26 -11.06 -15.36
C VAL A 148 -0.08 -9.87 -16.29
N GLY A 149 0.40 -10.10 -17.52
CA GLY A 149 0.55 -9.07 -18.54
C GLY A 149 -0.78 -8.36 -18.84
N ALA A 150 -1.86 -9.11 -18.99
CA ALA A 150 -3.20 -8.58 -19.26
C ALA A 150 -3.74 -7.75 -18.08
N MET A 151 -3.66 -8.27 -16.86
CA MET A 151 -4.11 -7.58 -15.64
C MET A 151 -3.40 -6.24 -15.43
N VAL A 152 -2.09 -6.19 -15.70
CA VAL A 152 -1.32 -4.96 -15.58
C VAL A 152 -1.59 -4.01 -16.75
N ARG A 153 -1.92 -4.52 -17.94
CA ARG A 153 -2.11 -3.71 -19.15
C ARG A 153 -3.48 -3.05 -19.23
N VAL A 154 -4.55 -3.75 -18.84
CA VAL A 154 -5.95 -3.30 -19.00
C VAL A 154 -6.21 -1.90 -18.42
N PRO A 155 -5.77 -1.56 -17.19
CA PRO A 155 -6.01 -0.22 -16.62
C PRO A 155 -5.43 0.92 -17.45
N PHE A 156 -4.28 0.69 -18.11
CA PHE A 156 -3.67 1.69 -19.01
C PHE A 156 -4.43 1.80 -20.32
N LEU A 157 -4.89 0.67 -20.90
CA LEU A 157 -5.68 0.69 -22.12
C LEU A 157 -7.02 1.41 -21.91
N LEU A 158 -7.65 1.20 -20.74
CA LEU A 158 -8.87 1.92 -20.34
C LEU A 158 -8.65 3.43 -20.18
N ARG A 159 -7.41 3.89 -19.97
CA ARG A 159 -7.04 5.31 -19.97
C ARG A 159 -6.64 5.85 -21.34
N GLN A 160 -6.26 4.98 -22.26
CA GLN A 160 -5.84 5.37 -23.60
C GLN A 160 -7.06 5.51 -24.51
N ASN A 161 -7.48 6.76 -24.74
CA ASN A 161 -8.61 7.08 -25.62
C ASN A 161 -8.39 6.61 -27.07
N THR A 162 -7.14 6.38 -27.47
CA THR A 162 -6.77 5.92 -28.81
C THR A 162 -6.85 4.41 -29.00
N THR A 163 -7.04 3.61 -27.95
CA THR A 163 -7.11 2.15 -28.09
C THR A 163 -8.42 1.71 -28.77
N PRO A 164 -8.38 0.95 -29.87
CA PRO A 164 -9.60 0.44 -30.51
C PRO A 164 -10.39 -0.48 -29.55
N PRO A 165 -11.73 -0.39 -29.50
CA PRO A 165 -12.55 -1.25 -28.63
C PRO A 165 -12.29 -2.75 -28.79
N PRO A 166 -12.14 -3.32 -30.02
CA PRO A 166 -11.87 -4.75 -30.16
C PRO A 166 -10.58 -5.18 -29.49
N LEU A 167 -9.52 -4.38 -29.61
CA LEU A 167 -8.23 -4.65 -28.98
C LEU A 167 -8.32 -4.55 -27.45
N LEU A 168 -9.01 -3.53 -26.93
CA LEU A 168 -9.24 -3.38 -25.49
C LEU A 168 -9.98 -4.60 -24.92
N TRP A 169 -11.08 -5.01 -25.55
CA TRP A 169 -11.90 -6.12 -25.09
C TRP A 169 -11.21 -7.49 -25.25
N ALA A 170 -10.27 -7.64 -26.19
CA ALA A 170 -9.41 -8.83 -26.25
C ALA A 170 -8.52 -8.92 -24.99
N TRP A 171 -7.91 -7.82 -24.54
CA TRP A 171 -7.11 -7.77 -23.32
C TRP A 171 -7.96 -7.97 -22.06
N ILE A 172 -9.13 -7.34 -21.98
CA ILE A 172 -10.09 -7.55 -20.88
C ILE A 172 -10.52 -9.01 -20.83
N GLY A 173 -10.85 -9.61 -21.98
CA GLY A 173 -11.22 -11.02 -22.11
C GLY A 173 -10.12 -11.95 -21.62
N GLY A 174 -8.86 -11.71 -22.02
CA GLY A 174 -7.71 -12.46 -21.53
C GLY A 174 -7.52 -12.36 -20.02
N ALA A 175 -7.57 -11.14 -19.46
CA ALA A 175 -7.48 -10.93 -18.01
C ALA A 175 -8.63 -11.61 -17.24
N THR A 176 -9.85 -11.50 -17.76
CA THR A 176 -11.06 -12.08 -17.15
C THR A 176 -11.05 -13.61 -17.22
N LEU A 177 -10.70 -14.18 -18.37
CA LEU A 177 -10.57 -15.63 -18.53
C LEU A 177 -9.53 -16.16 -17.56
N TYR A 178 -8.38 -15.49 -17.47
CA TYR A 178 -7.35 -15.87 -16.52
C TYR A 178 -7.82 -15.77 -15.06
N LEU A 179 -8.49 -14.69 -14.68
CA LEU A 179 -9.12 -14.52 -13.37
C LEU A 179 -10.09 -15.65 -13.03
N LEU A 180 -11.00 -15.95 -13.95
CA LEU A 180 -11.98 -17.02 -13.81
C LEU A 180 -11.27 -18.35 -13.60
N LEU A 181 -10.35 -18.71 -14.49
CA LEU A 181 -9.67 -20.00 -14.51
C LEU A 181 -8.80 -20.23 -13.26
N SER A 182 -8.08 -19.19 -12.82
CA SER A 182 -7.24 -19.25 -11.62
C SER A 182 -8.04 -19.29 -10.32
N HIS A 183 -9.17 -18.59 -10.21
CA HIS A 183 -9.96 -18.53 -8.96
C HIS A 183 -11.17 -19.49 -8.94
N SER A 184 -11.24 -20.44 -9.87
CA SER A 184 -12.23 -21.52 -9.91
C SER A 184 -11.61 -22.91 -9.76
N GLY A 185 -10.29 -23.00 -9.58
CA GLY A 185 -9.56 -24.27 -9.51
C GLY A 185 -9.50 -25.04 -10.84
N LEU A 186 -9.97 -24.45 -11.95
CA LEU A 186 -10.03 -25.09 -13.27
C LEU A 186 -8.67 -25.21 -13.98
N VAL A 187 -7.66 -24.41 -13.58
CA VAL A 187 -6.27 -24.56 -14.06
C VAL A 187 -5.49 -25.57 -13.24
N SER A 188 -5.74 -25.62 -11.92
CA SER A 188 -4.96 -26.48 -11.03
C SER A 188 -5.57 -26.62 -9.64
N PRO A 189 -5.42 -27.79 -8.99
CA PRO A 189 -5.73 -28.00 -7.58
C PRO A 189 -4.86 -27.17 -6.60
N ALA A 190 -3.87 -26.40 -7.10
CA ALA A 190 -3.05 -25.46 -6.33
C ALA A 190 -3.83 -24.25 -5.81
N PHE A 191 -4.87 -23.85 -6.53
CA PHE A 191 -5.80 -22.86 -6.05
C PHE A 191 -6.79 -23.55 -5.10
N PRO A 192 -7.04 -22.98 -3.91
CA PRO A 192 -7.82 -23.66 -2.88
C PRO A 192 -9.12 -24.23 -3.45
N LYS A 193 -9.29 -25.56 -3.37
CA LYS A 193 -10.40 -26.35 -3.93
C LYS A 193 -11.82 -25.94 -3.45
N GLY A 194 -11.94 -24.89 -2.66
CA GLY A 194 -13.18 -24.44 -2.03
C GLY A 194 -13.79 -23.15 -2.59
N TYR A 195 -13.19 -22.48 -3.57
CA TYR A 195 -13.66 -21.14 -3.99
C TYR A 195 -14.26 -21.12 -5.40
N SER A 196 -15.55 -20.84 -5.46
CA SER A 196 -16.27 -20.35 -6.65
C SER A 196 -16.07 -18.84 -6.86
N GLU A 197 -15.09 -18.23 -6.18
CA GLU A 197 -14.84 -16.79 -6.22
C GLU A 197 -14.55 -16.30 -7.63
N GLY A 198 -13.90 -17.10 -8.48
CA GLY A 198 -13.72 -16.77 -9.90
C GLY A 198 -15.04 -16.41 -10.60
N PHE A 199 -16.15 -17.07 -10.24
CA PHE A 199 -17.49 -16.79 -10.78
C PHE A 199 -18.12 -15.51 -10.24
N LEU A 200 -17.61 -14.93 -9.15
CA LEU A 200 -18.03 -13.62 -8.62
C LEU A 200 -17.07 -12.51 -9.06
N LEU A 201 -15.77 -12.78 -8.95
CA LEU A 201 -14.66 -11.89 -9.27
C LEU A 201 -14.62 -11.55 -10.76
N ALA A 202 -14.76 -12.54 -11.65
CA ALA A 202 -14.71 -12.29 -13.09
C ALA A 202 -15.85 -11.38 -13.57
N PRO A 203 -17.13 -11.60 -13.20
CA PRO A 203 -18.21 -10.65 -13.52
C PRO A 203 -18.01 -9.26 -12.91
N LEU A 204 -17.57 -9.16 -11.65
CA LEU A 204 -17.27 -7.86 -11.02
C LEU A 204 -16.16 -7.11 -11.78
N TYR A 205 -15.10 -7.82 -12.16
CA TYR A 205 -14.02 -7.26 -12.97
C TYR A 205 -14.50 -6.78 -14.34
N LEU A 206 -15.35 -7.57 -15.02
CA LEU A 206 -15.96 -7.19 -16.29
C LEU A 206 -16.85 -5.94 -16.14
N LEU A 207 -17.65 -5.85 -15.07
CA LEU A 207 -18.49 -4.69 -14.80
C LEU A 207 -17.66 -3.42 -14.58
N LEU A 208 -16.56 -3.53 -13.81
CA LEU A 208 -15.62 -2.42 -13.61
C LEU A 208 -14.95 -1.99 -14.93
N CYS A 209 -14.55 -2.96 -15.77
CA CYS A 209 -13.98 -2.68 -17.08
C CYS A 209 -14.99 -2.05 -18.04
N ALA A 210 -16.24 -2.55 -18.04
CA ALA A 210 -17.33 -2.00 -18.84
C ALA A 210 -17.65 -0.56 -18.42
N TRP A 211 -17.67 -0.29 -17.11
CA TRP A 211 -17.85 1.06 -16.58
C TRP A 211 -16.71 1.98 -16.99
N GLY A 212 -15.45 1.52 -16.87
CA GLY A 212 -14.28 2.28 -17.33
C GLY A 212 -14.31 2.57 -18.83
N ASP A 213 -14.68 1.60 -19.67
CA ASP A 213 -14.79 1.78 -21.12
C ASP A 213 -15.97 2.67 -21.51
N TRP A 214 -17.09 2.62 -20.77
CA TRP A 214 -18.20 3.54 -20.94
C TRP A 214 -17.77 4.99 -20.66
N GLN A 215 -17.06 5.24 -19.54
CA GLN A 215 -16.52 6.56 -19.21
C GLN A 215 -15.48 7.03 -20.21
N ARG A 216 -14.64 6.12 -20.72
CA ARG A 216 -13.66 6.42 -21.77
C ARG A 216 -14.33 6.94 -23.04
N ARG A 217 -15.48 6.35 -23.40
CA ARG A 217 -16.29 6.76 -24.57
C ARG A 217 -17.16 7.99 -24.31
N HIS A 218 -17.57 8.18 -23.06
CA HIS A 218 -18.40 9.30 -22.61
C HIS A 218 -17.67 10.07 -21.52
N PRO A 219 -16.57 10.78 -21.87
CA PRO A 219 -15.75 11.45 -20.89
C PRO A 219 -16.62 12.44 -20.13
N PRO A 220 -16.80 12.23 -18.82
CA PRO A 220 -17.61 13.12 -18.02
C PRO A 220 -16.91 14.49 -17.90
N PRO A 221 -17.65 15.57 -17.59
CA PRO A 221 -17.08 16.91 -17.51
C PRO A 221 -15.93 16.93 -16.50
N THR A 222 -14.81 17.52 -16.92
CA THR A 222 -13.60 17.62 -16.11
C THR A 222 -13.90 18.36 -14.82
N SER A 223 -13.64 17.72 -13.68
CA SER A 223 -13.71 18.38 -12.38
C SER A 223 -12.58 19.42 -12.27
N ALA A 224 -12.92 20.66 -11.91
CA ALA A 224 -11.94 21.70 -11.63
C ALA A 224 -11.17 21.45 -10.32
N THR A 225 -11.62 20.51 -9.48
CA THR A 225 -11.22 20.36 -8.07
C THR A 225 -10.34 19.16 -7.77
N GLY A 226 -10.02 18.30 -8.76
CA GLY A 226 -9.18 17.11 -8.57
C GLY A 226 -9.89 15.79 -8.89
N LEU A 227 -9.63 14.74 -8.11
CA LEU A 227 -10.26 13.43 -8.27
C LEU A 227 -11.78 13.51 -8.02
N GLY A 228 -12.56 12.75 -8.79
CA GLY A 228 -14.01 12.65 -8.64
C GLY A 228 -14.50 11.20 -8.55
N TRP A 229 -15.82 11.02 -8.63
CA TRP A 229 -16.45 9.70 -8.66
C TRP A 229 -16.08 8.91 -9.94
N GLN A 230 -15.64 9.62 -10.97
CA GLN A 230 -15.34 9.08 -12.28
C GLN A 230 -14.09 8.19 -12.23
N GLU A 231 -13.24 8.35 -11.22
CA GLU A 231 -12.01 7.61 -11.02
C GLU A 231 -12.24 6.29 -10.27
N MET A 232 -13.42 6.09 -9.69
CA MET A 232 -13.79 4.88 -8.94
C MET A 232 -13.54 3.57 -9.68
N PRO A 233 -13.91 3.38 -10.97
CA PRO A 233 -13.61 2.12 -11.65
C PRO A 233 -12.11 1.86 -11.75
N PHE A 234 -11.28 2.89 -11.98
CA PHE A 234 -9.83 2.72 -12.03
C PHE A 234 -9.22 2.44 -10.65
N ILE A 235 -9.74 3.10 -9.61
CA ILE A 235 -9.34 2.85 -8.22
C ILE A 235 -9.70 1.40 -7.87
N ALA A 236 -10.94 0.99 -8.14
CA ALA A 236 -11.42 -0.36 -7.92
C ALA A 236 -10.61 -1.40 -8.71
N LEU A 237 -10.29 -1.17 -9.98
CA LEU A 237 -9.43 -2.07 -10.77
C LEU A 237 -8.00 -2.18 -10.21
N SER A 238 -7.46 -1.08 -9.67
CA SER A 238 -6.14 -1.10 -9.02
C SER A 238 -6.18 -1.87 -7.70
N LEU A 239 -7.24 -1.71 -6.91
CA LEU A 239 -7.49 -2.49 -5.69
C LEU A 239 -7.81 -3.97 -6.00
N PHE A 240 -8.49 -4.24 -7.11
CA PHE A 240 -8.75 -5.61 -7.56
C PHE A 240 -7.45 -6.31 -7.94
N SER A 241 -6.52 -5.55 -8.55
CA SER A 241 -5.16 -6.03 -8.83
C SER A 241 -4.39 -6.32 -7.54
N LEU A 242 -4.64 -5.59 -6.44
CA LEU A 242 -4.05 -5.85 -5.14
C LEU A 242 -4.46 -7.21 -4.60
N TYR A 243 -5.76 -7.44 -4.57
CA TYR A 243 -6.32 -8.72 -4.17
C TYR A 243 -5.72 -9.83 -5.04
N TRP A 244 -5.75 -9.66 -6.36
CA TRP A 244 -5.18 -10.63 -7.31
C TRP A 244 -3.71 -10.97 -7.03
N PHE A 245 -2.84 -9.96 -6.94
CA PHE A 245 -1.40 -10.20 -6.76
C PHE A 245 -1.06 -10.72 -5.36
N SER A 246 -1.99 -10.62 -4.40
CA SER A 246 -1.84 -11.25 -3.09
C SER A 246 -2.14 -12.76 -3.10
N THR A 247 -2.99 -13.25 -4.01
CA THR A 247 -3.40 -14.67 -4.10
C THR A 247 -2.28 -15.66 -4.43
N PRO A 248 -1.34 -15.41 -5.37
CA PRO A 248 -0.23 -16.34 -5.64
C PRO A 248 0.87 -16.32 -4.55
N TYR A 249 0.64 -15.64 -3.42
CA TYR A 249 1.56 -15.52 -2.28
C TYR A 249 2.95 -14.99 -2.64
N PHE A 250 3.08 -14.24 -3.75
CA PHE A 250 4.29 -13.46 -3.98
C PHE A 250 4.37 -12.38 -2.92
N ARG A 251 5.47 -12.38 -2.14
CA ARG A 251 5.69 -11.39 -1.09
C ARG A 251 5.72 -9.95 -1.60
N PHE A 252 6.01 -9.75 -2.89
CA PHE A 252 5.99 -8.46 -3.57
C PHE A 252 4.69 -8.16 -4.34
N GLY A 253 3.74 -9.09 -4.39
CA GLY A 253 2.50 -8.93 -5.15
C GLY A 253 1.72 -7.65 -4.80
N PRO A 254 1.50 -7.35 -3.50
CA PRO A 254 0.83 -6.11 -3.11
C PRO A 254 1.50 -4.83 -3.64
N PHE A 255 2.82 -4.85 -3.78
CA PHE A 255 3.56 -3.72 -4.33
C PHE A 255 3.32 -3.53 -5.82
N VAL A 256 3.12 -4.60 -6.58
CA VAL A 256 2.80 -4.52 -8.01
C VAL A 256 1.44 -3.83 -8.22
N ALA A 257 0.48 -4.10 -7.35
CA ALA A 257 -0.81 -3.42 -7.40
C ALA A 257 -0.75 -1.96 -6.96
N LEU A 258 0.04 -1.64 -5.94
CA LEU A 258 0.28 -0.26 -5.54
C LEU A 258 0.92 0.57 -6.68
N GLN A 259 1.85 -0.04 -7.41
CA GLN A 259 2.47 0.56 -8.58
C GLN A 259 1.43 0.94 -9.63
N LEU A 260 0.54 0.00 -9.90
CA LEU A 260 -0.57 0.21 -10.83
C LEU A 260 -1.46 1.37 -10.36
N PHE A 261 -1.84 1.40 -9.08
CA PHE A 261 -2.63 2.50 -8.50
C PHE A 261 -1.97 3.86 -8.76
N ILE A 262 -0.68 4.00 -8.50
CA ILE A 262 0.02 5.28 -8.66
C ILE A 262 0.17 5.64 -10.14
N LEU A 263 0.59 4.71 -10.97
CA LEU A 263 0.78 4.99 -12.40
C LEU A 263 -0.56 5.38 -13.07
N VAL A 264 -1.66 4.71 -12.73
CA VAL A 264 -2.96 4.91 -13.38
C VAL A 264 -3.76 6.07 -12.78
N ILE A 265 -3.82 6.16 -11.45
CA ILE A 265 -4.64 7.16 -10.74
C ILE A 265 -3.87 8.46 -10.57
N ILE A 266 -2.66 8.38 -10.06
CA ILE A 266 -1.89 9.56 -9.65
C ILE A 266 -1.23 10.24 -10.86
N LEU A 267 -0.52 9.46 -11.68
CA LEU A 267 0.20 10.00 -12.84
C LEU A 267 -0.66 10.03 -14.11
N GLY A 268 -1.47 8.99 -14.35
CA GLY A 268 -2.31 8.89 -15.54
C GLY A 268 -3.41 9.95 -15.69
N LYS A 269 -3.70 10.74 -14.64
CA LYS A 269 -4.60 11.90 -14.70
C LYS A 269 -3.90 13.24 -14.97
N GLY A 270 -2.58 13.30 -14.95
CA GLY A 270 -1.83 14.57 -15.05
C GLY A 270 -1.91 15.46 -13.81
N LEU A 271 -2.66 15.05 -12.77
CA LEU A 271 -2.72 15.73 -11.47
C LEU A 271 -1.34 15.74 -10.78
N GLY A 272 -0.55 14.68 -10.99
CA GLY A 272 0.86 14.64 -10.63
C GLY A 272 1.11 14.62 -9.12
N ARG A 273 2.38 14.81 -8.73
CA ARG A 273 2.81 14.53 -7.35
C ARG A 273 2.34 15.52 -6.32
N SER A 274 2.33 16.80 -6.71
CA SER A 274 1.88 17.90 -5.86
C SER A 274 0.44 17.70 -5.41
N HIS A 275 -0.47 17.29 -6.31
CA HIS A 275 -1.88 17.12 -5.96
C HIS A 275 -2.10 16.06 -4.86
N PHE A 276 -1.37 14.95 -4.95
CA PHE A 276 -1.46 13.80 -4.05
C PHE A 276 -0.54 13.90 -2.82
N GLY A 277 0.28 14.96 -2.74
CA GLY A 277 1.15 15.21 -1.59
C GLY A 277 2.24 14.14 -1.37
N TYR A 278 2.70 13.43 -2.40
CA TYR A 278 3.73 12.40 -2.21
C TYR A 278 5.14 12.95 -2.41
N SER A 279 5.92 12.94 -1.33
CA SER A 279 7.33 13.29 -1.31
C SER A 279 8.12 12.31 -0.46
N PHE A 280 9.30 11.95 -0.98
CA PHE A 280 10.24 11.05 -0.34
C PHE A 280 11.43 11.79 0.31
N GLU A 281 11.36 13.11 0.43
CA GLU A 281 12.43 13.88 1.06
C GLU A 281 12.16 14.01 2.57
N PRO A 282 13.07 13.54 3.44
CA PRO A 282 12.97 13.77 4.87
C PRO A 282 13.43 15.21 5.17
N ARG A 283 12.70 15.93 6.02
CA ARG A 283 13.16 17.21 6.59
C ARG A 283 13.33 17.09 8.09
N TRP A 284 14.33 17.78 8.62
CA TRP A 284 14.56 17.85 10.07
C TRP A 284 13.34 18.37 10.87
N ARG A 285 12.55 19.26 10.27
CA ARG A 285 11.29 19.74 10.88
C ARG A 285 10.28 18.61 11.04
N ASP A 286 10.24 17.69 10.07
CA ASP A 286 9.33 16.55 10.07
C ASP A 286 9.73 15.52 11.13
N ALA A 287 11.03 15.38 11.43
CA ALA A 287 11.51 14.48 12.49
C ALA A 287 11.03 14.88 13.89
N ARG A 288 10.93 16.19 14.17
CA ARG A 288 10.36 16.67 15.45
C ARG A 288 8.87 16.37 15.55
N LEU A 289 8.13 16.57 14.47
CA LEU A 289 6.70 16.23 14.43
C LEU A 289 6.50 14.72 14.57
N LEU A 290 7.31 13.90 13.88
CA LEU A 290 7.30 12.44 14.01
C LEU A 290 7.49 12.03 15.47
N ALA A 291 8.51 12.55 16.14
CA ALA A 291 8.77 12.24 17.54
C ALA A 291 7.59 12.65 18.45
N ALA A 292 7.03 13.85 18.24
CA ALA A 292 5.89 14.32 19.02
C ALA A 292 4.64 13.46 18.81
N LEU A 293 4.29 13.16 17.55
CA LEU A 293 3.15 12.31 17.22
C LEU A 293 3.34 10.89 17.73
N PHE A 294 4.54 10.34 17.63
CA PHE A 294 4.87 9.03 18.16
C PHE A 294 4.71 8.98 19.68
N LEU A 295 5.26 9.95 20.42
CA LEU A 295 5.12 9.99 21.88
C LEU A 295 3.67 10.09 22.32
N VAL A 296 2.87 10.95 21.68
CA VAL A 296 1.44 11.09 21.98
C VAL A 296 0.67 9.83 21.59
N ALA A 297 0.95 9.25 20.43
CA ALA A 297 0.34 8.00 19.99
C ALA A 297 0.66 6.87 20.96
N SER A 298 1.92 6.70 21.38
CA SER A 298 2.30 5.69 22.38
C SER A 298 1.62 5.93 23.73
N ALA A 299 1.55 7.18 24.20
CA ALA A 299 0.90 7.53 25.46
C ALA A 299 -0.62 7.26 25.47
N ILE A 300 -1.27 7.17 24.31
CA ILE A 300 -2.70 6.88 24.19
C ILE A 300 -2.93 5.41 23.82
N LEU A 301 -2.29 4.93 22.75
CA LEU A 301 -2.51 3.61 22.18
C LEU A 301 -1.96 2.49 23.06
N VAL A 302 -0.83 2.68 23.74
CA VAL A 302 -0.27 1.62 24.59
C VAL A 302 -1.18 1.38 25.82
N PRO A 303 -1.53 2.38 26.63
CA PRO A 303 -2.42 2.15 27.77
C PRO A 303 -3.79 1.64 27.35
N LEU A 304 -4.39 2.21 26.30
CA LEU A 304 -5.70 1.79 25.82
C LEU A 304 -5.65 0.37 25.24
N GLY A 305 -4.63 0.06 24.44
CA GLY A 305 -4.43 -1.27 23.87
C GLY A 305 -4.22 -2.33 24.94
N THR A 306 -3.47 -2.03 25.99
CA THR A 306 -3.32 -2.94 27.13
C THR A 306 -4.62 -3.10 27.92
N LEU A 307 -5.34 -2.00 28.22
CA LEU A 307 -6.60 -2.02 28.95
C LEU A 307 -7.69 -2.83 28.23
N LEU A 308 -7.75 -2.72 26.90
CA LEU A 308 -8.71 -3.44 26.07
C LEU A 308 -8.28 -4.88 25.76
N GLY A 309 -7.15 -5.36 26.30
CA GLY A 309 -6.62 -6.70 26.03
C GLY A 309 -6.06 -6.89 24.62
N PHE A 310 -5.82 -5.79 23.88
CA PHE A 310 -5.22 -5.80 22.54
C PHE A 310 -3.70 -6.00 22.58
N LEU A 311 -3.02 -5.37 23.53
CA LEU A 311 -1.59 -5.50 23.76
C LEU A 311 -1.34 -6.39 24.99
N PRO A 312 -0.79 -7.60 24.84
CA PRO A 312 -0.66 -8.53 25.95
C PRO A 312 0.49 -8.11 26.86
N LEU A 313 0.14 -7.49 28.00
CA LEU A 313 1.11 -7.01 29.00
C LEU A 313 2.02 -8.14 29.53
N ALA A 314 1.52 -9.38 29.58
CA ALA A 314 2.29 -10.55 29.98
C ALA A 314 3.50 -10.84 29.07
N LYS A 315 3.49 -10.35 27.82
CA LYS A 315 4.57 -10.50 26.84
C LYS A 315 5.44 -9.24 26.74
N PHE A 316 5.22 -8.24 27.60
CA PHE A 316 5.95 -6.98 27.52
C PHE A 316 7.45 -7.17 27.78
N ASN A 317 8.27 -6.74 26.82
CA ASN A 317 9.72 -6.74 26.91
C ASN A 317 10.25 -5.30 26.87
N LEU A 318 10.78 -4.84 28.00
CA LEU A 318 11.34 -3.50 28.13
C LEU A 318 12.65 -3.31 27.33
N THR A 319 13.41 -4.38 27.12
CA THR A 319 14.73 -4.36 26.47
C THR A 319 14.78 -5.35 25.31
N PRO A 320 14.02 -5.12 24.22
CA PRO A 320 14.09 -5.98 23.06
C PRO A 320 15.44 -5.87 22.35
N SER A 321 15.78 -6.88 21.56
CA SER A 321 16.99 -6.88 20.74
C SER A 321 17.02 -5.66 19.81
N PRO A 322 18.12 -4.86 19.81
CA PRO A 322 18.24 -3.72 18.90
C PRO A 322 18.14 -4.12 17.43
N LEU A 323 18.65 -5.31 17.08
CA LEU A 323 18.52 -5.87 15.73
C LEU A 323 17.05 -6.11 15.38
N ALA A 324 16.27 -6.69 16.30
CA ALA A 324 14.84 -6.91 16.09
C ALA A 324 14.09 -5.58 15.91
N VAL A 325 14.34 -4.59 16.77
CA VAL A 325 13.74 -3.25 16.64
C VAL A 325 14.03 -2.65 15.26
N PHE A 326 15.31 -2.63 14.84
CA PHE A 326 15.70 -2.11 13.54
C PHE A 326 15.00 -2.83 12.38
N VAL A 327 15.02 -4.17 12.38
CA VAL A 327 14.46 -4.98 11.31
C VAL A 327 12.93 -4.79 11.22
N TYR A 328 12.22 -4.90 12.34
CA TYR A 328 10.75 -4.79 12.34
C TYR A 328 10.27 -3.37 12.02
N VAL A 329 10.91 -2.31 12.54
CA VAL A 329 10.56 -0.93 12.17
C VAL A 329 10.74 -0.73 10.67
N THR A 330 11.87 -1.19 10.12
CA THR A 330 12.16 -1.04 8.68
C THR A 330 11.17 -1.84 7.84
N LEU A 331 10.87 -3.07 8.22
CA LEU A 331 9.95 -3.92 7.46
C LEU A 331 8.51 -3.44 7.55
N PHE A 332 8.01 -3.06 8.73
CA PHE A 332 6.67 -2.48 8.83
C PHE A 332 6.57 -1.18 8.05
N ALA A 333 7.56 -0.28 8.14
CA ALA A 333 7.56 0.94 7.33
C ALA A 333 7.56 0.63 5.82
N MET A 334 8.44 -0.25 5.36
CA MET A 334 8.67 -0.46 3.92
C MET A 334 7.71 -1.45 3.26
N ARG A 335 7.05 -2.31 4.04
CA ARG A 335 6.16 -3.37 3.52
C ARG A 335 4.68 -3.13 3.78
N VAL A 336 4.35 -2.54 4.93
CA VAL A 336 2.96 -2.22 5.30
C VAL A 336 2.73 -0.72 5.18
N GLY A 337 3.51 0.06 5.93
CA GLY A 337 3.39 1.51 6.05
C GLY A 337 3.39 2.19 4.69
N ILE A 338 4.36 1.95 3.82
CA ILE A 338 4.39 2.63 2.51
C ILE A 338 3.16 2.33 1.65
N PHE A 339 2.63 1.11 1.74
CA PHE A 339 1.46 0.69 0.98
C PHE A 339 0.20 1.36 1.49
N GLU A 340 -0.04 1.22 2.78
CA GLU A 340 -1.21 1.75 3.42
C GLU A 340 -1.19 3.28 3.43
N GLU A 341 -0.04 3.91 3.70
CA GLU A 341 0.06 5.36 3.66
C GLU A 341 -0.18 5.94 2.27
N VAL A 342 0.31 5.31 1.19
CA VAL A 342 0.01 5.78 -0.16
C VAL A 342 -1.48 5.65 -0.46
N ILE A 343 -2.10 4.50 -0.17
CA ILE A 343 -3.53 4.27 -0.49
C ILE A 343 -4.43 5.15 0.36
N PHE A 344 -4.18 5.22 1.66
CA PHE A 344 -5.06 5.92 2.58
C PHE A 344 -4.77 7.42 2.61
N ARG A 345 -3.51 7.85 2.70
CA ARG A 345 -3.18 9.28 2.93
C ARG A 345 -3.07 10.02 1.61
N SER A 346 -2.28 9.51 0.67
CA SER A 346 -2.23 10.11 -0.65
C SER A 346 -3.45 9.77 -1.51
N GLY A 347 -4.05 8.60 -1.41
CA GLY A 347 -5.22 8.21 -2.21
C GLY A 347 -6.55 8.66 -1.60
N LEU A 348 -7.03 7.92 -0.60
CA LEU A 348 -8.37 8.05 -0.03
C LEU A 348 -8.61 9.40 0.64
N MET A 349 -7.68 9.87 1.47
CA MET A 349 -7.83 11.15 2.17
C MET A 349 -7.86 12.34 1.19
N ILE A 350 -7.08 12.27 0.10
CA ILE A 350 -7.11 13.26 -0.99
C ILE A 350 -8.42 13.18 -1.77
N LEU A 351 -8.90 11.98 -2.08
CA LEU A 351 -10.21 11.77 -2.71
C LEU A 351 -11.34 12.36 -1.85
N VAL A 352 -11.36 12.07 -0.54
CA VAL A 352 -12.36 12.62 0.38
C VAL A 352 -12.24 14.15 0.42
N ARG A 353 -11.02 14.71 0.54
CA ARG A 353 -10.81 16.17 0.48
C ARG A 353 -11.43 16.79 -0.77
N ASP A 354 -11.17 16.22 -1.94
CA ASP A 354 -11.61 16.78 -3.21
C ASP A 354 -13.13 16.64 -3.38
N LEU A 355 -13.72 15.53 -2.93
CA LEU A 355 -15.18 15.37 -2.87
C LEU A 355 -15.82 16.40 -1.92
N LEU A 356 -15.27 16.58 -0.72
CA LEU A 356 -15.78 17.56 0.24
C LEU A 356 -15.67 19.00 -0.31
N ARG A 357 -14.61 19.32 -1.05
CA ARG A 357 -14.47 20.61 -1.74
C ARG A 357 -15.47 20.78 -2.87
N HIS A 358 -15.63 19.74 -3.68
CA HIS A 358 -16.52 19.75 -4.85
C HIS A 358 -17.98 19.95 -4.44
N TYR A 359 -18.45 19.19 -3.46
CA TYR A 359 -19.84 19.24 -3.01
C TYR A 359 -20.10 20.30 -1.92
N GLY A 360 -19.09 20.65 -1.13
CA GLY A 360 -19.18 21.69 -0.10
C GLY A 360 -19.04 23.10 -0.66
N GLY A 361 -18.33 23.29 -1.77
CA GLY A 361 -18.00 24.61 -2.33
C GLY A 361 -17.35 25.54 -1.28
N ASP A 362 -17.65 26.83 -1.35
CA ASP A 362 -17.17 27.83 -0.38
C ASP A 362 -17.87 27.77 0.99
N ARG A 363 -18.89 26.91 1.14
CA ARG A 363 -19.70 26.85 2.37
C ARG A 363 -18.95 26.20 3.53
N TRP A 364 -17.98 25.34 3.24
CA TRP A 364 -17.27 24.56 4.25
C TRP A 364 -15.98 25.25 4.65
N ARG A 365 -15.82 25.50 5.95
CA ARG A 365 -14.58 26.07 6.48
C ARG A 365 -13.40 25.11 6.21
N PRO A 366 -12.19 25.62 5.93
CA PRO A 366 -10.99 24.81 5.69
C PRO A 366 -10.74 23.73 6.77
N GLY A 367 -10.94 24.07 8.05
CA GLY A 367 -10.81 23.12 9.15
C GLY A 367 -11.81 21.94 9.11
N VAL A 368 -13.03 22.16 8.60
CA VAL A 368 -14.05 21.11 8.46
C VAL A 368 -13.66 20.15 7.34
N ILE A 369 -13.16 20.66 6.22
CA ILE A 369 -12.64 19.84 5.12
C ILE A 369 -11.44 19.02 5.61
N ALA A 370 -10.53 19.67 6.35
CA ALA A 370 -9.33 19.04 6.86
C ALA A 370 -9.63 17.87 7.80
N TRP A 371 -10.39 18.13 8.86
CA TRP A 371 -10.76 17.13 9.84
C TRP A 371 -11.77 16.11 9.31
N GLY A 372 -12.69 16.52 8.42
CA GLY A 372 -13.61 15.61 7.75
C GLY A 372 -12.87 14.53 6.95
N ALA A 373 -11.82 14.92 6.22
CA ALA A 373 -10.98 13.97 5.50
C ALA A 373 -10.18 13.07 6.46
N ILE A 374 -9.57 13.62 7.52
CA ILE A 374 -8.83 12.87 8.53
C ILE A 374 -9.71 11.82 9.19
N LEU A 375 -10.88 12.22 9.71
CA LEU A 375 -11.77 11.33 10.46
C LEU A 375 -12.39 10.25 9.57
N SER A 376 -12.84 10.61 8.37
CA SER A 376 -13.41 9.64 7.43
C SER A 376 -12.35 8.62 6.97
N CYS A 377 -11.14 9.07 6.63
CA CYS A 377 -10.05 8.18 6.28
C CYS A 377 -9.64 7.29 7.46
N SER A 378 -9.64 7.82 8.68
CA SER A 378 -9.29 7.07 9.89
C SER A 378 -10.30 5.97 10.21
N LEU A 379 -11.59 6.27 10.09
CA LEU A 379 -12.66 5.29 10.29
C LEU A 379 -12.61 4.19 9.22
N LEU A 380 -12.48 4.56 7.94
CA LEU A 380 -12.40 3.58 6.85
C LEU A 380 -11.16 2.70 6.98
N PHE A 381 -10.04 3.26 7.41
CA PHE A 381 -8.84 2.49 7.74
C PHE A 381 -9.14 1.44 8.80
N GLY A 382 -9.75 1.81 9.92
CA GLY A 382 -10.10 0.86 10.98
C GLY A 382 -11.09 -0.22 10.51
N VAL A 383 -12.14 0.16 9.79
CA VAL A 383 -13.15 -0.79 9.26
C VAL A 383 -12.52 -1.82 8.32
N LEU A 384 -11.57 -1.41 7.48
CA LEU A 384 -10.90 -2.34 6.56
C LEU A 384 -10.01 -3.37 7.26
N HIS A 385 -9.67 -3.15 8.54
CA HIS A 385 -8.95 -4.10 9.38
C HIS A 385 -9.85 -5.08 10.14
N VAL A 386 -11.19 -5.02 9.94
CA VAL A 386 -12.14 -5.95 10.59
C VAL A 386 -11.88 -7.43 10.26
N GLY A 387 -11.24 -7.69 9.12
CA GLY A 387 -10.90 -9.03 8.66
C GLY A 387 -9.78 -9.69 9.46
N ASN A 388 -9.05 -8.93 10.29
CA ASN A 388 -7.94 -9.48 11.06
C ASN A 388 -8.45 -10.41 12.18
N GLU A 389 -7.77 -11.53 12.32
CA GLU A 389 -8.10 -12.55 13.33
C GLU A 389 -7.23 -12.39 14.58
N PRO A 390 -7.76 -12.74 15.77
CA PRO A 390 -6.97 -12.74 16.98
C PRO A 390 -5.89 -13.83 16.92
N SER A 391 -4.75 -13.56 17.54
CA SER A 391 -3.74 -14.60 17.77
C SER A 391 -4.30 -15.70 18.68
N ALA A 392 -3.79 -16.92 18.58
CA ALA A 392 -4.19 -18.05 19.43
C ALA A 392 -4.09 -17.74 20.95
N ASP A 393 -3.20 -16.82 21.33
CA ASP A 393 -2.96 -16.43 22.73
C ASP A 393 -3.88 -15.31 23.23
N MET A 394 -4.82 -14.85 22.39
CA MET A 394 -5.67 -13.70 22.70
C MET A 394 -6.96 -14.13 23.39
N GLN A 395 -7.22 -13.58 24.57
CA GLN A 395 -8.37 -13.98 25.39
C GLN A 395 -9.70 -13.29 25.00
N LEU A 396 -9.68 -12.40 24.00
CA LEU A 396 -10.87 -11.68 23.55
C LEU A 396 -11.73 -12.57 22.63
N PRO A 397 -13.06 -12.60 22.82
CA PRO A 397 -13.97 -13.16 21.83
C PRO A 397 -13.79 -12.48 20.46
N LEU A 398 -13.93 -13.24 19.36
CA LEU A 398 -13.66 -12.76 17.99
C LEU A 398 -14.31 -11.42 17.67
N MET A 399 -15.59 -11.23 17.99
CA MET A 399 -16.30 -9.98 17.71
C MET A 399 -15.80 -8.81 18.55
N ALA A 400 -15.45 -9.06 19.81
CA ALA A 400 -14.85 -8.05 20.69
C ALA A 400 -13.45 -7.66 20.18
N TYR A 401 -12.63 -8.63 19.78
CA TYR A 401 -11.33 -8.38 19.18
C TYR A 401 -11.45 -7.51 17.91
N ARG A 402 -12.36 -7.86 16.99
CA ARG A 402 -12.60 -7.08 15.77
C ARG A 402 -13.01 -5.63 16.08
N GLY A 403 -13.92 -5.44 17.03
CA GLY A 403 -14.34 -4.09 17.47
C GLY A 403 -13.18 -3.29 18.07
N VAL A 404 -12.37 -3.91 18.93
CA VAL A 404 -11.17 -3.30 19.52
C VAL A 404 -10.14 -2.98 18.42
N TYR A 405 -9.92 -3.87 17.46
CA TYR A 405 -9.00 -3.64 16.35
C TYR A 405 -9.45 -2.43 15.52
N ILE A 406 -10.74 -2.35 15.14
CA ILE A 406 -11.29 -1.20 14.41
C ILE A 406 -11.02 0.10 15.17
N LEU A 407 -11.26 0.12 16.49
CA LEU A 407 -11.02 1.29 17.33
C LEU A 407 -9.53 1.66 17.35
N MET A 408 -8.66 0.71 17.66
CA MET A 408 -7.21 0.94 17.77
C MET A 408 -6.59 1.38 16.44
N ALA A 409 -6.95 0.72 15.35
CA ALA A 409 -6.51 1.08 14.00
C ALA A 409 -7.04 2.47 13.58
N SER A 410 -8.29 2.81 13.92
CA SER A 410 -8.85 4.14 13.66
C SER A 410 -8.08 5.22 14.43
N LEU A 411 -7.80 4.99 15.72
CA LEU A 411 -7.05 5.93 16.56
C LEU A 411 -5.61 6.11 16.07
N ALA A 412 -4.91 5.02 15.74
CA ALA A 412 -3.58 5.09 15.14
C ALA A 412 -3.60 5.87 13.81
N SER A 413 -4.61 5.61 12.99
CA SER A 413 -4.79 6.28 11.70
C SER A 413 -4.97 7.79 11.81
N ILE A 414 -5.56 8.31 12.88
CA ILE A 414 -5.65 9.76 13.13
C ILE A 414 -4.25 10.38 13.18
N PHE A 415 -3.30 9.75 13.85
CA PHE A 415 -1.92 10.25 13.92
C PHE A 415 -1.21 10.21 12.57
N TYR A 416 -1.43 9.14 11.79
CA TYR A 416 -0.84 9.01 10.47
C TYR A 416 -1.43 10.05 9.50
N CYS A 417 -2.75 10.27 9.57
CA CYS A 417 -3.44 11.31 8.83
C CYS A 417 -2.98 12.71 9.25
N LEU A 418 -2.77 12.97 10.53
CA LEU A 418 -2.22 14.24 11.02
C LEU A 418 -0.79 14.48 10.55
N ALA A 419 0.06 13.45 10.60
CA ALA A 419 1.43 13.50 10.09
C ALA A 419 1.42 13.92 8.61
N PHE A 420 0.58 13.29 7.80
CA PHE A 420 0.41 13.65 6.39
C PHE A 420 -0.22 15.04 6.20
N ALA A 421 -1.28 15.38 6.95
CA ALA A 421 -1.98 16.65 6.86
C ALA A 421 -1.07 17.85 7.11
N CYS A 422 -0.17 17.73 8.08
CA CYS A 422 0.73 18.81 8.51
C CYS A 422 1.96 18.95 7.62
N THR A 423 2.42 17.86 6.99
CA THR A 423 3.70 17.85 6.26
C THR A 423 3.54 17.74 4.74
N GLN A 424 2.41 17.18 4.29
CA GLN A 424 2.18 16.73 2.93
C GLN A 424 3.32 15.84 2.41
N ARG A 425 3.81 14.97 3.29
CA ARG A 425 4.92 14.04 3.05
C ARG A 425 4.53 12.68 3.58
N LEU A 426 4.75 11.64 2.78
CA LEU A 426 4.37 10.28 3.14
C LEU A 426 5.35 9.67 4.15
N TRP A 427 6.64 9.97 4.09
CA TRP A 427 7.64 9.33 4.97
C TRP A 427 7.36 9.47 6.46
N VAL A 428 6.79 10.60 6.87
CA VAL A 428 6.45 10.83 8.27
C VAL A 428 5.37 9.85 8.73
N GLY A 429 4.32 9.70 7.93
CA GLY A 429 3.28 8.69 8.17
C GLY A 429 3.85 7.27 8.09
N VAL A 430 4.67 6.98 7.09
CA VAL A 430 5.24 5.64 6.86
C VAL A 430 6.12 5.18 8.01
N LEU A 431 7.00 6.07 8.51
CA LEU A 431 7.85 5.78 9.65
C LEU A 431 7.05 5.71 10.94
N LEU A 432 6.07 6.61 11.14
CA LEU A 432 5.20 6.58 12.31
C LEU A 432 4.41 5.26 12.39
N HIS A 433 3.86 4.83 11.26
CA HIS A 433 3.17 3.55 11.12
C HIS A 433 4.11 2.39 11.45
N GLY A 434 5.29 2.35 10.83
CA GLY A 434 6.28 1.31 11.09
C GLY A 434 6.72 1.25 12.55
N LEU A 435 6.83 2.39 13.22
CA LEU A 435 7.16 2.47 14.65
C LEU A 435 6.04 1.95 15.55
N VAL A 436 4.78 2.33 15.29
CA VAL A 436 3.62 1.89 16.09
C VAL A 436 3.45 0.37 16.00
N ASP A 437 3.54 -0.20 14.79
CA ASP A 437 3.41 -1.64 14.59
C ASP A 437 4.60 -2.40 15.18
N ALA A 438 5.81 -1.87 15.03
CA ALA A 438 6.99 -2.47 15.65
C ALA A 438 6.91 -2.44 17.18
N ILE A 439 6.32 -1.42 17.81
CA ILE A 439 6.06 -1.45 19.26
C ILE A 439 5.18 -2.65 19.60
N ALA A 440 4.04 -2.79 18.92
CA ALA A 440 3.09 -3.84 19.22
C ALA A 440 3.72 -5.23 19.08
N VAL A 441 4.52 -5.47 18.03
CA VAL A 441 5.16 -6.78 17.82
C VAL A 441 6.40 -6.98 18.69
N VAL A 442 7.34 -6.05 18.68
CA VAL A 442 8.68 -6.25 19.29
C VAL A 442 8.63 -6.10 20.81
N PHE A 443 7.82 -5.17 21.32
CA PHE A 443 7.73 -4.91 22.76
C PHE A 443 6.60 -5.68 23.41
N PHE A 444 5.48 -5.90 22.72
CA PHE A 444 4.32 -6.58 23.31
C PHE A 444 4.06 -7.97 22.74
N GLY A 445 4.82 -8.45 21.75
CA GLY A 445 4.60 -9.77 21.17
C GLY A 445 3.22 -9.95 20.55
N ALA A 446 2.56 -8.85 20.14
CA ALA A 446 1.29 -8.91 19.46
C ALA A 446 1.47 -9.62 18.11
N ALA A 447 0.59 -10.56 17.79
CA ALA A 447 0.54 -11.12 16.45
C ALA A 447 -0.26 -10.17 15.55
N LEU A 448 0.27 -8.96 15.35
CA LEU A 448 -0.04 -8.28 14.10
C LEU A 448 0.44 -9.20 13.00
N VAL A 449 -0.32 -9.29 11.90
CA VAL A 449 0.14 -9.99 10.70
C VAL A 449 1.34 -9.20 10.18
N ALA A 450 2.50 -9.45 10.78
CA ALA A 450 3.77 -9.05 10.24
C ALA A 450 3.84 -9.82 8.93
N PRO A 451 3.78 -9.13 7.77
CA PRO A 451 3.45 -9.78 6.51
C PRO A 451 4.66 -10.59 6.07
N PHE A 452 4.97 -11.74 6.66
CA PHE A 452 6.18 -12.49 6.36
C PHE A 452 5.88 -13.92 5.95
#